data_AF-A0A843E137-F1
#
_entry.id   AF-A0A843E137-F1
#
_cell.length_a   1.000
_cell.length_b   1.000
_cell.length_c   1.000
_cell.angle_alpha   90.00
_cell.angle_beta   90.00
_cell.angle_gamma   90.00
#
_symmetry.space_group_name_H-M   'P 1'
#
loop_
_entity.id
_entity.type
_entity.pdbx_description
1 polymer ?
#
loop_
_entity_poly.entity_id
_entity_poly.type
_entity_poly.pdbx_seq_one_letter_code
_entity_poly.pdbx_strand_id
1 'polypeptide(L)'
;MSGNEENSIKEAGGCAAGFRGKFFNFNADAEARLADALLAVGKYVQGESGCLLGHIKAAVVNEKGEGITLNLIDMDNGVEHHGTLPRSDVVTFDFMCAVLDVDEHELTHKMLHAIDDSGIDYFIDKE
;
A
#
# COMPACT_ATOMS: atom_id res chain seq x y z
N MET A 1 -3.84 -2.52 36.78
CA MET A 1 -3.49 -1.18 36.29
C MET A 1 -3.28 -1.33 34.79
N SER A 2 -4.30 -0.98 34.01
CA SER A 2 -4.29 -1.14 32.56
C SER A 2 -3.51 0.02 31.96
N GLY A 3 -2.31 -0.25 31.42
CA GLY A 3 -1.54 0.72 30.66
C GLY A 3 -2.24 0.93 29.32
N ASN A 4 -3.14 1.91 29.28
CA ASN A 4 -3.57 2.51 28.03
C ASN A 4 -2.43 3.46 27.62
N GLU A 5 -1.38 2.92 27.00
CA GLU A 5 -0.29 3.76 26.49
C GLU A 5 -0.84 4.63 25.35
N GLU A 6 -1.09 5.89 25.67
CA GLU A 6 -1.18 6.97 24.68
C GLU A 6 0.13 6.96 23.90
N ASN A 7 0.05 6.62 22.61
CA ASN A 7 1.17 6.74 21.71
C ASN A 7 0.86 7.88 20.73
N SER A 8 1.91 8.53 20.21
CA SER A 8 1.76 9.71 19.36
C SER A 8 0.93 9.44 18.10
N ILE A 9 0.77 8.17 17.69
CA ILE A 9 -0.12 7.76 16.60
C ILE A 9 -1.58 7.99 16.99
N LYS A 10 -2.03 7.47 18.14
CA LYS A 10 -3.41 7.64 18.62
C LYS A 10 -3.75 9.10 18.90
N GLU A 11 -2.82 9.86 19.46
CA GLU A 11 -3.02 11.31 19.71
C GLU A 11 -3.17 12.10 18.40
N ALA A 12 -2.51 11.67 17.33
CA ALA A 12 -2.58 12.29 16.01
C ALA A 12 -3.76 11.79 15.16
N GLY A 13 -4.62 10.90 15.68
CA GLY A 13 -5.67 10.27 14.88
C GLY A 13 -5.14 9.34 13.79
N GLY A 14 -3.93 8.79 13.98
CA GLY A 14 -3.27 7.94 13.00
C GLY A 14 -3.78 6.50 12.99
N CYS A 15 -3.85 5.93 11.80
CA CYS A 15 -4.11 4.51 11.56
C CYS A 15 -3.03 3.91 10.66
N ALA A 16 -2.80 2.61 10.80
CA ALA A 16 -1.88 1.87 9.97
C ALA A 16 -2.50 0.53 9.58
N ALA A 17 -2.49 0.23 8.29
CA ALA A 17 -3.01 -1.00 7.73
C ALA A 17 -2.00 -1.55 6.72
N GLY A 18 -1.94 -2.87 6.58
CA GLY A 18 -1.12 -3.48 5.55
C GLY A 18 -1.32 -4.98 5.45
N PHE A 19 -0.95 -5.52 4.31
CA PHE A 19 -0.97 -6.94 4.04
C PHE A 19 0.17 -7.33 3.12
N ARG A 20 0.52 -8.62 3.19
CA ARG A 20 1.56 -9.24 2.38
C ARG A 20 0.96 -10.33 1.51
N GLY A 21 1.59 -10.58 0.38
CA GLY A 21 1.23 -11.70 -0.45
C GLY A 21 2.22 -11.96 -1.57
N LYS A 22 1.70 -12.56 -2.64
CA LYS A 22 2.42 -12.82 -3.88
C LYS A 22 1.67 -12.28 -5.07
N PHE A 23 2.41 -11.76 -6.04
CA PHE A 23 1.89 -11.52 -7.39
C PHE A 23 2.42 -12.58 -8.36
N PHE A 24 1.61 -12.92 -9.35
CA PHE A 24 1.95 -13.85 -10.41
C PHE A 24 2.14 -13.12 -11.74
N ASN A 25 3.12 -13.54 -12.55
CA ASN A 25 3.47 -12.95 -13.84
C ASN A 25 3.75 -11.43 -13.78
N PHE A 26 4.40 -10.97 -12.72
CA PHE A 26 4.67 -9.56 -12.49
C PHE A 26 5.59 -8.96 -13.57
N ASN A 27 5.18 -7.82 -14.11
CA ASN A 27 5.86 -7.11 -15.19
C ASN A 27 5.53 -5.60 -15.09
N ALA A 28 6.06 -4.78 -16.02
CA ALA A 28 5.88 -3.33 -16.00
C ALA A 28 4.41 -2.87 -16.06
N ASP A 29 3.51 -3.64 -16.67
CA ASP A 29 2.08 -3.34 -16.68
C ASP A 29 1.43 -3.66 -15.33
N ALA A 30 1.79 -4.77 -14.68
CA ALA A 30 1.35 -5.07 -13.32
C ALA A 30 1.87 -4.02 -12.31
N GLU A 31 3.10 -3.52 -12.50
CA GLU A 31 3.66 -2.43 -11.71
C GLU A 31 2.86 -1.13 -11.88
N ALA A 32 2.53 -0.74 -13.11
CA ALA A 32 1.71 0.45 -13.36
C ALA A 32 0.32 0.33 -12.71
N ARG A 33 -0.31 -0.84 -12.79
CA ARG A 33 -1.60 -1.11 -12.14
C ARG A 33 -1.52 -1.10 -10.62
N LEU A 34 -0.38 -1.52 -10.05
CA LEU A 34 -0.13 -1.39 -8.61
C LEU A 34 0.01 0.09 -8.22
N ALA A 35 0.72 0.90 -9.01
CA ALA A 35 0.78 2.34 -8.79
C ALA A 35 -0.62 3.00 -8.85
N ASP A 36 -1.47 2.58 -9.79
CA ASP A 36 -2.86 3.04 -9.85
C ASP A 36 -3.67 2.64 -8.61
N ALA A 37 -3.43 1.44 -8.07
CA ALA A 37 -4.04 1.00 -6.81
C ALA A 37 -3.61 1.89 -5.63
N LEU A 38 -2.33 2.26 -5.55
CA LEU A 38 -1.84 3.22 -4.55
C LEU A 38 -2.54 4.57 -4.68
N LEU A 39 -2.68 5.09 -5.91
CA LEU A 39 -3.40 6.35 -6.17
C LEU A 39 -4.88 6.26 -5.81
N ALA A 40 -5.54 5.11 -6.03
CA ALA A 40 -6.92 4.91 -5.65
C ALA A 40 -7.11 5.00 -4.12
N VAL A 41 -6.22 4.37 -3.35
CA VAL A 41 -6.19 4.49 -1.89
C VAL A 41 -5.89 5.94 -1.48
N GLY A 42 -4.95 6.61 -2.13
CA GLY A 42 -4.62 8.01 -1.86
C GLY A 42 -5.79 8.96 -2.08
N LYS A 43 -6.55 8.77 -3.16
CA LYS A 43 -7.79 9.54 -3.43
C LYS A 43 -8.87 9.31 -2.37
N TYR A 44 -9.01 8.07 -1.90
CA TYR A 44 -9.92 7.76 -0.79
C TYR A 44 -9.49 8.49 0.48
N VAL A 45 -8.23 8.35 0.89
CA VAL A 45 -7.69 9.03 2.09
C VAL A 45 -7.91 10.54 1.99
N GLN A 46 -7.51 11.16 0.87
CA GLN A 46 -7.70 12.59 0.66
C GLN A 46 -9.19 13.01 0.68
N GLY A 47 -10.10 12.13 0.25
CA GLY A 47 -11.54 12.36 0.31
C GLY A 47 -12.08 12.38 1.74
N GLU A 48 -11.59 11.49 2.61
CA GLU A 48 -12.03 11.37 4.00
C GLU A 48 -11.37 12.43 4.91
N SER A 49 -10.05 12.61 4.82
CA SER A 49 -9.27 13.49 5.70
C SER A 49 -9.06 14.91 5.14
N GLY A 50 -9.41 15.15 3.87
CA GLY A 50 -9.16 16.41 3.15
C GLY A 50 -7.72 16.58 2.62
N CYS A 51 -6.77 15.76 3.07
CA CYS A 51 -5.39 15.76 2.56
C CYS A 51 -4.67 14.44 2.86
N LEU A 52 -3.72 14.04 2.00
CA LEU A 52 -2.87 12.88 2.28
C LEU A 52 -1.77 13.27 3.28
N LEU A 53 -1.99 12.99 4.57
CA LEU A 53 -0.98 13.12 5.62
C LEU A 53 -0.52 11.73 6.05
N GLY A 54 0.64 11.30 5.56
CA GLY A 54 1.17 9.97 5.83
C GLY A 54 1.89 9.38 4.62
N HIS A 55 1.80 8.07 4.47
CA HIS A 55 2.36 7.38 3.32
C HIS A 55 1.58 6.12 2.96
N ILE A 56 1.44 5.88 1.67
CA ILE A 56 0.93 4.65 1.08
C ILE A 56 2.08 4.05 0.27
N LYS A 57 2.43 2.79 0.53
CA LYS A 57 3.65 2.17 0.00
C LYS A 57 3.42 0.74 -0.42
N ALA A 58 4.05 0.35 -1.53
CA ALA A 58 4.19 -1.05 -1.88
C ALA A 58 5.65 -1.41 -2.13
N ALA A 59 6.09 -2.56 -1.61
CA ALA A 59 7.37 -3.17 -1.94
C ALA A 59 7.12 -4.47 -2.68
N VAL A 60 7.88 -4.73 -3.75
CA VAL A 60 7.77 -5.98 -4.54
C VAL A 60 9.18 -6.54 -4.75
N VAL A 61 9.38 -7.81 -4.40
CA VAL A 61 10.71 -8.43 -4.38
C VAL A 61 10.65 -9.85 -4.96
N ASN A 62 11.62 -10.21 -5.80
CA ASN A 62 11.79 -11.57 -6.31
C ASN A 62 12.60 -12.47 -5.35
N GLU A 63 12.74 -13.75 -5.69
CA GLU A 63 13.51 -14.72 -4.91
C GLU A 63 15.00 -14.38 -4.74
N LYS A 64 15.55 -13.52 -5.62
CA LYS A 64 16.95 -13.08 -5.59
C LYS A 64 17.16 -11.85 -4.71
N GLY A 65 16.09 -11.29 -4.15
CA GLY A 65 16.13 -10.05 -3.36
C GLY A 65 16.18 -8.78 -4.20
N GLU A 66 16.01 -8.88 -5.52
CA GLU A 66 15.86 -7.71 -6.40
C GLU A 66 14.40 -7.24 -6.33
N GLY A 67 14.17 -5.94 -6.40
CA GLY A 67 12.83 -5.42 -6.21
C GLY A 67 12.66 -3.96 -6.54
N ILE A 68 11.42 -3.52 -6.39
CA ILE A 68 10.98 -2.14 -6.51
C ILE A 68 10.27 -1.70 -5.23
N THR A 69 10.21 -0.39 -5.03
CA THR A 69 9.33 0.23 -4.05
C THR A 69 8.56 1.35 -4.73
N LEU A 70 7.25 1.35 -4.51
CA LEU A 70 6.32 2.38 -4.94
C LEU A 70 5.88 3.16 -3.70
N ASN A 71 6.03 4.48 -3.70
CA ASN A 71 5.66 5.34 -2.58
C ASN A 71 4.72 6.45 -3.06
N LEU A 72 3.64 6.66 -2.33
CA LEU A 72 2.74 7.79 -2.50
C LEU A 72 2.68 8.56 -1.18
N ILE A 73 3.25 9.76 -1.20
CA ILE A 73 3.30 10.69 -0.06
C ILE A 73 2.64 12.04 -0.38
N ASP A 74 2.49 12.34 -1.67
CA ASP A 74 1.91 13.57 -2.17
C ASP A 74 1.11 13.25 -3.44
N MET A 75 -0.17 13.62 -3.44
CA MET A 75 -1.09 13.37 -4.54
C MET A 75 -0.72 14.14 -5.81
N ASP A 76 -0.04 15.29 -5.67
CA ASP A 76 0.34 16.12 -6.82
C ASP A 76 1.57 15.55 -7.55
N ASN A 77 2.48 14.91 -6.81
CA ASN A 77 3.66 14.26 -7.39
C ASN A 77 3.36 12.85 -7.93
N GLY A 78 2.31 12.21 -7.41
CA GLY A 78 1.95 10.84 -7.77
C GLY A 78 2.86 9.81 -7.11
N VAL A 79 2.90 8.61 -7.71
CA VAL A 79 3.65 7.47 -7.16
C VAL A 79 5.11 7.55 -7.57
N GLU A 80 5.99 7.64 -6.59
CA GLU A 80 7.43 7.58 -6.75
C GLU A 80 7.89 6.13 -6.85
N HIS A 81 8.69 5.82 -7.86
CA HIS A 81 9.24 4.50 -8.11
C HIS A 81 10.75 4.46 -7.81
N HIS A 82 11.19 3.45 -7.06
CA HIS A 82 12.59 3.17 -6.78
C HIS A 82 12.95 1.71 -7.03
N GLY A 83 14.16 1.49 -7.54
CA GLY A 83 14.67 0.15 -7.84
C GLY A 83 14.40 -0.25 -9.29
N THR A 84 14.59 -1.53 -9.58
CA THR A 84 14.27 -2.13 -10.88
C THR A 84 13.98 -3.60 -10.66
N LEU A 85 12.93 -4.11 -11.30
CA LEU A 85 12.59 -5.52 -11.25
C LEU A 85 12.29 -6.04 -12.66
N PRO A 86 13.09 -6.98 -13.19
CA PRO A 86 12.74 -7.68 -14.42
C PRO A 86 11.42 -8.43 -14.24
N ARG A 87 10.75 -8.70 -15.37
CA ARG A 87 9.59 -9.60 -15.38
C ARG A 87 9.92 -10.87 -14.58
N SER A 88 9.00 -11.24 -13.68
CA SER A 88 9.17 -12.36 -12.76
C SER A 88 7.85 -13.12 -12.65
N ASP A 89 7.92 -14.46 -12.70
CA ASP A 89 6.72 -15.30 -12.67
C ASP A 89 6.03 -15.28 -11.29
N VAL A 90 6.82 -15.13 -10.22
CA VAL A 90 6.33 -15.00 -8.84
C VAL A 90 7.19 -13.98 -8.11
N VAL A 91 6.54 -13.06 -7.41
CA VAL A 91 7.18 -12.06 -6.54
C VAL A 91 6.42 -11.97 -5.23
N THR A 92 7.10 -11.64 -4.14
CA THR A 92 6.46 -11.28 -2.88
C THR A 92 6.17 -9.78 -2.88
N PHE A 93 5.03 -9.38 -2.33
CA PHE A 93 4.72 -7.97 -2.13
C PHE A 93 4.29 -7.66 -0.71
N ASP A 94 4.56 -6.44 -0.27
CA ASP A 94 4.01 -5.80 0.93
C ASP A 94 3.26 -4.55 0.49
N PHE A 95 1.98 -4.40 0.85
CA PHE A 95 1.20 -3.18 0.64
C PHE A 95 0.82 -2.59 1.99
N MET A 96 1.30 -1.39 2.27
CA MET A 96 1.21 -0.73 3.58
C MET A 96 0.68 0.69 3.43
N CYS A 97 -0.12 1.12 4.40
CA CYS A 97 -0.62 2.48 4.52
C CYS A 97 -0.49 2.91 5.98
N ALA A 98 0.01 4.12 6.20
CA ALA A 98 0.00 4.79 7.50
C ALA A 98 -0.39 6.25 7.29
N VAL A 99 -1.60 6.62 7.73
CA VAL A 99 -2.24 7.92 7.45
C VAL A 99 -2.98 8.43 8.68
N LEU A 100 -3.43 9.69 8.62
CA LEU A 100 -4.18 10.35 9.69
C LEU A 100 -5.65 10.54 9.31
N ASP A 101 -6.51 10.60 10.33
CA ASP A 101 -7.92 10.99 10.23
C ASP A 101 -8.77 10.09 9.32
N VAL A 102 -8.46 8.79 9.27
CA VAL A 102 -9.22 7.76 8.53
C VAL A 102 -9.47 6.55 9.43
N ASP A 103 -10.63 5.91 9.29
CA ASP A 103 -10.94 4.66 9.98
C ASP A 103 -10.09 3.49 9.45
N GLU A 104 -9.46 2.73 10.35
CA GLU A 104 -8.55 1.64 10.00
C GLU A 104 -9.25 0.48 9.28
N HIS A 105 -10.50 0.18 9.65
CA HIS A 105 -11.25 -0.93 9.06
C HIS A 105 -11.69 -0.57 7.63
N GLU A 106 -12.20 0.64 7.43
CA GLU A 106 -12.50 1.13 6.09
C GLU A 106 -11.25 1.26 5.22
N LEU A 107 -10.13 1.76 5.77
CA LEU A 107 -8.86 1.84 5.05
C LEU A 107 -8.40 0.45 4.58
N THR A 108 -8.40 -0.54 5.47
CA THR A 108 -8.03 -1.93 5.12
C THR A 108 -8.93 -2.47 4.01
N HIS A 109 -10.24 -2.27 4.14
CA HIS A 109 -11.20 -2.68 3.11
C HIS A 109 -10.91 -1.99 1.78
N LYS A 110 -10.64 -0.68 1.77
CA LYS A 110 -10.29 0.07 0.55
C LYS A 110 -8.98 -0.38 -0.08
N MET A 111 -7.97 -0.71 0.71
CA MET A 111 -6.72 -1.25 0.19
C MET A 111 -6.92 -2.62 -0.50
N LEU A 112 -7.75 -3.49 0.09
CA LEU A 112 -8.10 -4.78 -0.52
C LEU A 112 -8.87 -4.60 -1.84
N HIS A 113 -9.90 -3.75 -1.85
CA HIS A 113 -10.63 -3.41 -3.08
C HIS A 113 -9.72 -2.83 -4.16
N ALA A 114 -8.78 -1.96 -3.81
CA ALA A 114 -7.85 -1.37 -4.77
C ALA A 114 -6.94 -2.42 -5.43
N ILE A 115 -6.51 -3.44 -4.68
CA ILE A 115 -5.75 -4.57 -5.26
C ILE A 115 -6.66 -5.47 -6.09
N ASP A 116 -7.87 -5.78 -5.64
CA ASP A 116 -8.85 -6.56 -6.43
C ASP A 116 -9.15 -5.89 -7.78
N ASP A 117 -9.43 -4.59 -7.75
CA ASP A 117 -9.77 -3.78 -8.93
C ASP A 117 -8.55 -3.56 -9.86
N SER A 118 -7.33 -3.74 -9.36
CA SER A 118 -6.10 -3.65 -10.18
C SER A 118 -6.02 -4.75 -11.25
N GLY A 119 -6.74 -5.87 -11.04
CA GLY A 119 -6.69 -7.04 -11.91
C GLY A 119 -5.31 -7.71 -11.99
N ILE A 120 -4.41 -7.43 -11.05
CA ILE A 120 -3.14 -8.16 -10.91
C ILE A 120 -3.49 -9.54 -10.34
N ASP A 121 -2.90 -10.61 -10.88
CA ASP A 121 -3.10 -11.95 -10.32
C ASP A 121 -2.30 -12.08 -9.01
N TYR A 122 -2.98 -12.36 -7.90
CA TYR A 122 -2.39 -12.27 -6.57
C TYR A 122 -2.92 -13.32 -5.59
N PHE A 123 -2.15 -13.52 -4.52
CA PHE A 123 -2.54 -14.29 -3.34
C PHE A 123 -2.11 -13.53 -2.08
N ILE A 124 -3.00 -13.36 -1.11
CA ILE A 124 -2.68 -12.78 0.20
C ILE A 124 -2.30 -13.88 1.17
N ASP A 125 -1.19 -13.71 1.89
CA ASP A 125 -0.77 -14.63 2.93
C ASP A 125 -1.80 -14.61 4.08
N LYS A 126 -2.16 -15.79 4.58
CA LYS A 126 -3.01 -15.88 5.78
C LYS A 126 -2.17 -15.53 7.00
N GLU A 127 -2.67 -14.62 7.83
CA GLU A 127 -2.14 -14.35 9.17
C GLU A 127 -2.23 -15.57 10.09
#